data_AF-A0A3B0TBY2-F1
#
_entry.id   AF-A0A3B0TBY2-F1
#
_cell.length_a   1.000
_cell.length_b   1.000
_cell.length_c   1.000
_cell.angle_alpha   90.00
_cell.angle_beta   90.00
_cell.angle_gamma   90.00
#
_symmetry.space_group_name_H-M   'P 1'
#
loop_
_entity.id
_entity.type
_entity.pdbx_description
1 polymer ?
#
loop_
_entity_poly.entity_id
_entity_poly.type
_entity_poly.pdbx_seq_one_letter_code
_entity_poly.pdbx_strand_id
1 'polypeptide(L)' 'MELEGVELVALYNRTKTKAETFACAYDIPSVYDDVEQLLATEKLDFVDIITDVDTHATFTEMARKKVLR' A
#
# COMPACT_ATOMS: atom_id res chain seq x y z
N MET A 1 7.99 -3.54 -16.79
CA MET A 1 8.77 -2.30 -17.02
C MET A 1 8.39 -1.38 -15.88
N GLU A 2 9.36 -0.92 -15.10
CA GLU A 2 9.13 0.04 -14.01
C GLU A 2 8.59 1.35 -14.59
N LEU A 3 7.75 2.05 -13.83
CA LEU A 3 7.20 3.35 -14.20
C LEU A 3 8.20 4.44 -13.80
N GLU A 4 8.64 5.25 -14.76
CA GLU A 4 9.55 6.37 -14.50
C GLU A 4 8.89 7.39 -13.55
N GLY A 5 9.60 7.78 -12.50
CA GLY A 5 9.09 8.70 -11.48
C GLY A 5 8.14 8.08 -10.44
N VAL A 6 7.98 6.76 -10.42
CA VAL A 6 7.20 6.04 -9.42
C VAL A 6 8.12 5.18 -8.56
N GLU A 7 7.94 5.24 -7.25
CA GLU A 7 8.63 4.41 -6.28
C GLU A 7 7.62 3.68 -5.40
N LEU A 8 7.79 2.37 -5.21
CA LEU A 8 6.96 1.57 -4.32
C LEU A 8 7.53 1.64 -2.90
N VAL A 9 7.04 2.59 -2.10
CA VAL A 9 7.58 2.88 -0.77
C VAL A 9 7.03 1.97 0.35
N ALA A 10 5.84 1.39 0.17
CA ALA A 10 5.20 0.55 1.16
C ALA A 10 4.23 -0.47 0.55
N LEU A 11 4.03 -1.59 1.26
CA LEU A 11 3.09 -2.64 0.89
C LEU A 11 2.18 -3.02 2.06
N TYR A 12 0.89 -3.22 1.78
CA TYR A 12 -0.07 -3.79 2.73
C TYR A 12 -0.54 -5.16 2.29
N ASN A 13 -0.67 -6.08 3.25
CA ASN A 13 -1.52 -7.25 3.09
C ASN A 13 -2.04 -7.76 4.44
N ARG A 14 -3.29 -8.25 4.47
CA ARG A 14 -3.88 -8.87 5.68
C ARG A 14 -3.01 -9.99 6.26
N THR A 15 -2.29 -10.73 5.42
CA THR A 15 -1.29 -11.71 5.87
C THR A 15 0.10 -11.14 5.64
N LYS A 16 0.69 -10.56 6.70
CA LYS A 16 1.98 -9.85 6.64
C LYS A 16 3.09 -10.63 5.94
N THR A 17 3.25 -11.90 6.24
CA THR A 17 4.32 -12.74 5.69
C THR A 17 4.29 -12.87 4.16
N LYS A 18 3.11 -12.80 3.54
CA LYS A 18 3.01 -12.77 2.07
C LYS A 18 3.53 -11.45 1.50
N ALA A 19 3.24 -10.34 2.19
CA ALA A 19 3.75 -9.02 1.81
C ALA A 19 5.27 -8.91 2.06
N GLU A 20 5.78 -9.46 3.16
CA GLU A 20 7.23 -9.51 3.44
C GLU A 20 7.99 -10.30 2.38
N THR A 21 7.44 -11.42 1.91
CA THR A 21 8.04 -12.21 0.82
C THR A 21 8.15 -11.40 -0.47
N PHE A 22 7.10 -10.65 -0.81
CA PHE A 22 7.09 -9.79 -2.00
C PHE A 22 8.04 -8.59 -1.82
N ALA A 23 7.99 -7.93 -0.66
CA ALA A 23 8.87 -6.81 -0.35
C ALA A 23 10.35 -7.18 -0.42
N CYS A 24 10.73 -8.36 0.05
CA CYS A 24 12.10 -8.87 -0.06
C CYS A 24 12.53 -9.10 -1.52
N ALA A 25 11.60 -9.47 -2.41
CA ALA A 25 11.91 -9.74 -3.81
C ALA A 25 12.07 -8.47 -4.65
N TYR A 26 11.53 -7.34 -4.20
CA TYR A 26 11.48 -6.07 -4.92
C TYR A 26 12.02 -4.89 -4.10
N ASP A 27 12.76 -5.16 -3.02
CA ASP A 27 13.37 -4.18 -2.12
C ASP A 27 12.40 -3.09 -1.60
N ILE A 28 11.16 -3.48 -1.29
CA ILE A 28 10.14 -2.55 -0.77
C ILE A 28 10.46 -2.22 0.70
N PRO A 29 10.63 -0.94 1.08
CA PRO A 29 11.12 -0.55 2.40
C PRO A 29 10.22 -0.96 3.58
N SER A 30 8.90 -0.81 3.42
CA SER A 30 7.94 -0.94 4.51
C SER A 30 6.83 -1.94 4.20
N VAL A 31 6.49 -2.79 5.18
CA VAL A 31 5.39 -3.76 5.08
C VAL A 31 4.44 -3.64 6.27
N TYR A 32 3.15 -3.62 5.97
CA TYR A 32 2.06 -3.46 6.92
C TYR A 32 1.02 -4.57 6.79
N ASP A 33 0.41 -4.95 7.90
CA ASP A 33 -0.81 -5.75 7.99
C ASP A 33 -2.01 -4.94 8.54
N ASP A 34 -1.77 -3.66 8.80
CA ASP A 34 -2.77 -2.64 9.13
C ASP A 34 -2.69 -1.49 8.11
N VAL A 35 -3.77 -1.29 7.36
CA VAL A 35 -3.85 -0.23 6.34
C VAL A 35 -3.92 1.16 6.97
N GLU A 36 -4.49 1.31 8.17
CA GLU A 36 -4.57 2.61 8.85
C GLU A 36 -3.18 3.07 9.26
N GLN A 37 -2.35 2.15 9.75
CA GLN A 37 -0.96 2.41 10.08
C GLN A 37 -0.16 2.84 8.84
N LEU A 38 -0.31 2.13 7.71
CA LEU A 38 0.35 2.49 6.45
C LEU A 38 -0.03 3.91 6.03
N LEU A 39 -1.34 4.19 5.92
CA LEU A 39 -1.85 5.50 5.47
C LEU A 39 -1.54 6.65 6.44
N ALA A 40 -1.20 6.37 7.70
CA ALA A 40 -0.83 7.37 8.69
C ALA A 40 0.68 7.61 8.79
N THR A 41 1.49 6.61 8.44
CA THR A 41 2.96 6.65 8.60
C THR A 41 3.63 7.17 7.34
N GLU A 42 3.18 6.70 6.18
CA GLU A 42 3.86 6.96 4.91
C GLU A 42 3.38 8.26 4.26
N LYS A 43 4.30 8.95 3.59
CA LYS A 43 3.98 10.10 2.74
C LYS A 43 3.70 9.59 1.32
N LEU A 44 2.43 9.46 0.99
CA LEU A 44 1.97 8.88 -0.28
C LEU A 44 1.43 9.96 -1.22
N ASP A 45 1.76 9.86 -2.51
CA ASP A 45 1.14 10.68 -3.55
C ASP A 45 -0.13 10.03 -4.12
N PHE A 46 -0.18 8.69 -4.15
CA PHE A 46 -1.34 7.89 -4.51
C PHE A 46 -1.24 6.48 -3.89
N VAL A 47 -2.30 5.68 -4.07
CA VAL A 47 -2.31 4.25 -3.72
C VAL A 47 -2.87 3.44 -4.89
N ASP A 48 -2.37 2.21 -5.04
CA ASP A 48 -2.94 1.20 -5.92
C ASP A 48 -3.63 0.11 -5.08
N ILE A 49 -4.91 -0.16 -5.35
CA ILE A 49 -5.74 -1.07 -4.55
C ILE A 49 -6.03 -2.32 -5.38
N ILE A 50 -5.14 -3.31 -5.22
CA ILE A 50 -5.20 -4.62 -5.90
C ILE A 50 -5.66 -5.75 -4.98
N THR A 51 -6.39 -5.42 -3.91
CA THR A 51 -6.99 -6.38 -2.98
C THR A 51 -8.27 -6.98 -3.57
N ASP A 52 -8.99 -7.82 -2.81
CA ASP A 52 -10.29 -8.35 -3.22
C ASP A 52 -11.28 -7.21 -3.52
N VAL A 53 -12.12 -7.39 -4.54
CA VAL A 53 -13.06 -6.36 -5.05
C VAL A 53 -13.98 -5.83 -3.95
N ASP A 54 -14.38 -6.68 -3.01
CA ASP A 54 -15.27 -6.30 -1.90
C ASP A 54 -14.62 -5.26 -0.96
N THR A 55 -13.29 -5.13 -1.00
CA THR A 55 -12.52 -4.18 -0.17
C THR A 55 -12.19 -2.87 -0.87
N HIS A 56 -12.39 -2.77 -2.18
CA HIS A 56 -11.97 -1.61 -2.99
C HIS A 56 -12.64 -0.32 -2.52
N ALA A 57 -13.96 -0.35 -2.32
CA ALA A 57 -14.72 0.84 -1.90
C ALA A 57 -14.23 1.36 -0.53
N THR A 58 -13.99 0.45 0.41
CA THR A 58 -13.51 0.77 1.75
C THR A 58 -12.12 1.40 1.71
N PHE A 59 -11.15 0.75 1.05
CA PHE A 59 -9.78 1.26 1.00
C PHE A 59 -9.66 2.54 0.18
N THR A 60 -10.48 2.70 -0.86
CA THR A 60 -10.54 3.95 -1.64
C THR A 60 -10.99 5.11 -0.76
N GLU A 61 -12.05 4.94 0.05
CA GLU A 61 -12.51 6.00 0.95
C GLU A 61 -11.50 6.29 2.07
N MET A 62 -10.80 5.27 2.59
CA MET A 62 -9.73 5.47 3.57
C MET A 62 -8.57 6.28 2.98
N ALA A 63 -8.12 5.93 1.77
CA ALA A 63 -7.06 6.65 1.07
C ALA A 63 -7.48 8.09 0.73
N ARG A 64 -8.70 8.30 0.24
CA ARG A 64 -9.23 9.65 -0.05
C ARG A 64 -9.15 10.58 1.17
N LYS A 65 -9.41 10.06 2.38
CA LYS A 65 -9.34 10.86 3.61
C LYS A 65 -7.93 11.24 4.05
N LYS A 66 -6.89 10.53 3.59
CA LYS A 66 -5.53 10.57 4.14
C LYS A 66 -4.47 10.99 3.12
N VAL A 67 -4.55 10.49 1.89
CA VAL A 67 -3.53 10.64 0.83
C VAL A 67 -3.82 11.84 -0.07
N LEU A 68 -5.09 12.07 -0.43
CA LEU A 68 -5.49 13.07 -1.43
C LEU A 68 -5.90 14.42 -0.81
N ARG A 69 -5.15 14.93 0.17
CA ARG A 69 -5.43 16.23 0.82
C ARG A 69 -4.65 17.37 0.22
#